data_AF-A0A942RKY3-F1
#
_entry.id   AF-A0A942RKY3-F1
#
_cell.length_a   1.000
_cell.length_b   1.000
_cell.length_c   1.000
_cell.angle_alpha   90.00
_cell.angle_beta   90.00
_cell.angle_gamma   90.00
#
_symmetry.space_group_name_H-M   'P 1'
#
loop_
_entity.id
_entity.type
_entity.pdbx_description
1 polymer ?
#
loop_
_entity_poly.entity_id
_entity_poly.type
_entity_poly.pdbx_seq_one_letter_code
_entity_poly.pdbx_strand_id
1 'polypeptide(L)'
;MNIKEIDYKDRSEFLRGFATIIRKNNCNNIDEKSMFLFIGKSFGFEKEFCEKSLEHLMVNKYIPEEPAIFSTKPIAEFFIKDVNTIMSQTQSISEAALKWLQLTANANKVDLEI
;
A
#
# COMPACT_ATOMS: atom_id res chain seq x y z
N MET A 1 -13.87 7.11 0.76
CA MET A 1 -13.92 7.23 -0.72
C MET A 1 -14.68 6.03 -1.28
N ASN A 2 -15.45 6.19 -2.35
CA ASN A 2 -16.13 5.05 -2.97
C ASN A 2 -15.16 4.35 -3.93
N ILE A 3 -14.86 3.07 -3.69
CA ILE A 3 -13.88 2.31 -4.49
C ILE A 3 -14.24 2.31 -5.98
N LYS A 4 -15.52 2.35 -6.33
CA LYS A 4 -15.99 2.38 -7.73
C LYS A 4 -15.55 3.63 -8.49
N GLU A 5 -15.20 4.71 -7.79
CA GLU A 5 -14.76 5.98 -8.36
C GLU A 5 -13.23 6.04 -8.54
N ILE A 6 -12.49 5.08 -8.00
CA ILE A 6 -11.05 4.95 -8.18
C ILE A 6 -10.80 4.20 -9.50
N ASP A 7 -9.98 4.75 -10.37
CA ASP A 7 -9.63 4.07 -11.61
C ASP A 7 -8.77 2.81 -11.36
N TYR A 8 -8.62 1.96 -12.37
CA TYR A 8 -7.86 0.71 -12.23
C TYR A 8 -6.37 0.94 -11.97
N LYS A 9 -5.80 2.03 -12.49
CA LYS A 9 -4.39 2.39 -12.32
C LYS A 9 -4.12 2.73 -10.85
N ASP A 10 -4.95 3.58 -10.25
CA ASP A 10 -4.83 3.99 -8.86
C ASP A 10 -5.09 2.84 -7.89
N ARG A 11 -6.03 1.93 -8.20
CA ARG A 11 -6.21 0.70 -7.41
C ARG A 11 -4.96 -0.19 -7.44
N SER A 12 -4.35 -0.33 -8.62
CA SER A 12 -3.11 -1.09 -8.79
C SER A 12 -1.95 -0.43 -8.04
N GLU A 13 -1.88 0.90 -8.11
CA GLU A 13 -0.88 1.70 -7.42
C GLU A 13 -1.03 1.63 -5.90
N PHE A 14 -2.26 1.63 -5.40
CA PHE A 14 -2.56 1.44 -3.98
C PHE A 14 -2.04 0.07 -3.50
N LEU A 15 -2.41 -1.01 -4.20
CA LEU A 15 -2.01 -2.35 -3.82
C LEU A 15 -0.48 -2.51 -3.89
N ARG A 16 0.16 -1.95 -4.93
CA ARG A 16 1.63 -1.90 -5.08
C ARG A 16 2.30 -1.13 -3.94
N GLY A 17 1.76 0.03 -3.58
CA GLY A 17 2.25 0.86 -2.48
C GLY A 17 2.17 0.11 -1.15
N PHE A 18 1.05 -0.57 -0.88
CA PHE A 18 0.89 -1.38 0.32
C PHE A 18 1.84 -2.58 0.35
N ALA A 19 2.01 -3.29 -0.76
CA ALA A 19 3.04 -4.33 -0.92
C ALA A 19 4.45 -3.82 -0.60
N THR A 20 4.77 -2.61 -1.04
CA THR A 20 6.09 -1.98 -0.79
C THR A 20 6.31 -1.73 0.70
N ILE A 21 5.27 -1.32 1.42
CA ILE A 21 5.32 -1.12 2.88
C ILE A 21 5.54 -2.45 3.60
N ILE A 22 4.76 -3.48 3.30
CA ILE A 22 4.91 -4.82 3.90
C ILE A 22 6.33 -5.35 3.69
N ARG A 23 6.89 -5.15 2.49
CA ARG A 23 8.27 -5.53 2.18
C ARG A 23 9.28 -4.78 3.04
N LYS A 24 9.10 -3.47 3.23
CA LYS A 24 9.95 -2.66 4.12
C LYS A 24 9.79 -3.03 5.60
N ASN A 25 8.63 -3.58 5.98
CA ASN A 25 8.37 -4.17 7.30
C ASN A 25 8.83 -5.64 7.43
N ASN A 26 9.64 -6.14 6.48
CA ASN A 26 10.21 -7.50 6.46
C ASN A 26 9.20 -8.65 6.27
N CYS A 27 7.96 -8.40 5.86
CA CYS A 27 6.97 -9.42 5.49
C CYS A 27 6.65 -10.48 6.57
N ASN A 28 6.90 -10.21 7.86
CA ASN A 28 6.68 -11.19 8.93
C ASN A 28 5.31 -11.05 9.60
N ASN A 29 4.67 -9.89 9.48
CA ASN A 29 3.38 -9.63 10.13
C ASN A 29 2.22 -10.27 9.35
N ILE A 30 1.42 -11.11 10.02
CA ILE A 30 0.29 -11.83 9.41
C ILE A 30 -0.94 -10.94 9.19
N ASP A 31 -1.12 -9.91 10.02
CA ASP A 31 -2.23 -8.97 9.91
C ASP A 31 -2.05 -8.07 8.69
N GLU A 32 -0.81 -7.64 8.43
CA GLU A 32 -0.44 -6.94 7.19
C GLU A 32 -0.77 -7.76 5.94
N LYS A 33 -0.39 -9.04 5.95
CA LYS A 33 -0.67 -9.98 4.84
C LYS A 33 -2.16 -10.17 4.64
N SER A 34 -2.90 -10.32 5.73
CA SER A 34 -4.36 -10.45 5.70
C SER A 34 -5.02 -9.18 5.16
N MET A 35 -4.53 -8.02 5.57
CA MET A 35 -5.00 -6.73 5.07
C MET A 35 -4.70 -6.54 3.58
N PHE A 36 -3.53 -7.00 3.10
CA PHE A 36 -3.19 -6.94 1.67
C PHE A 36 -4.20 -7.73 0.83
N LEU A 37 -4.55 -8.94 1.25
CA LEU A 37 -5.57 -9.77 0.57
C LEU A 37 -6.96 -9.12 0.63
N PHE A 38 -7.31 -8.52 1.77
CA PHE A 38 -8.58 -7.81 1.93
C PHE A 38 -8.69 -6.58 1.00
N ILE A 39 -7.63 -5.76 0.93
CA ILE A 39 -7.55 -4.60 0.04
C ILE A 39 -7.63 -5.06 -1.42
N GLY A 40 -6.86 -6.07 -1.80
CA GLY A 40 -6.87 -6.62 -3.16
C GLY A 40 -8.26 -7.06 -3.60
N LYS A 41 -8.95 -7.84 -2.76
CA LYS A 41 -10.35 -8.24 -2.99
C LYS A 41 -11.28 -7.03 -3.10
N SER A 42 -11.13 -6.04 -2.24
CA SER A 42 -11.98 -4.84 -2.20
C SER A 42 -11.83 -3.99 -3.46
N PHE A 43 -10.65 -3.95 -4.06
CA PHE A 43 -10.39 -3.30 -5.34
C PHE A 43 -10.78 -4.11 -6.58
N GLY A 44 -11.19 -5.37 -6.38
CA GLY A 44 -11.63 -6.27 -7.45
C GLY A 44 -10.49 -7.04 -8.12
N PHE A 45 -9.35 -7.20 -7.45
CA PHE A 45 -8.29 -8.07 -7.93
C PHE A 45 -8.63 -9.54 -7.65
N GLU A 46 -8.22 -10.41 -8.57
CA GLU A 46 -8.38 -11.85 -8.41
C GLU A 46 -7.62 -12.35 -7.18
N LYS A 47 -8.24 -13.27 -6.45
CA LYS A 47 -7.69 -13.80 -5.20
C LYS A 47 -6.32 -14.44 -5.43
N GLU A 48 -6.22 -15.30 -6.43
CA GLU A 48 -4.99 -16.03 -6.76
C GLU A 48 -3.85 -15.08 -7.15
N PHE A 49 -4.18 -13.96 -7.81
CA PHE A 49 -3.20 -12.91 -8.13
C PHE A 49 -2.63 -12.28 -6.84
N CYS A 50 -3.48 -11.96 -5.87
CA CYS A 50 -3.06 -11.36 -4.62
C CYS A 50 -2.22 -12.33 -3.78
N GLU A 51 -2.63 -13.61 -3.70
CA GLU A 51 -1.89 -14.66 -2.98
C GLU A 51 -0.50 -14.88 -3.57
N LYS A 52 -0.40 -15.05 -4.90
CA LYS A 52 0.90 -15.19 -5.58
C LYS A 52 1.79 -13.96 -5.43
N SER A 53 1.21 -12.76 -5.47
CA SER A 53 1.94 -11.52 -5.26
C SER A 53 2.56 -11.45 -3.86
N LEU A 54 1.82 -11.91 -2.85
CA LEU A 54 2.27 -11.96 -1.46
C LEU A 54 3.37 -13.02 -1.24
N GLU A 55 3.21 -14.22 -1.80
CA GLU A 55 4.20 -15.30 -1.74
C GLU A 55 5.55 -14.85 -2.30
N HIS A 56 5.52 -14.06 -3.37
CA HIS A 56 6.73 -13.61 -4.05
C HIS A 56 7.25 -12.26 -3.53
N LEU A 57 6.59 -11.62 -2.56
CA LEU A 57 6.84 -10.24 -2.18
C LEU A 57 8.31 -9.97 -1.77
N MET A 58 8.97 -10.93 -1.11
CA MET A 58 10.38 -10.81 -0.70
C MET A 58 11.39 -11.06 -1.82
N VAL A 59 11.06 -11.90 -2.79
CA VAL A 59 11.98 -12.31 -3.88
C VAL A 59 11.70 -11.57 -5.19
N ASN A 60 10.57 -10.86 -5.27
CA ASN A 60 10.15 -10.15 -6.45
C ASN A 60 10.92 -8.82 -6.58
N LYS A 61 12.05 -8.89 -7.29
CA LYS A 61 12.88 -7.74 -7.67
C LYS A 61 12.17 -6.71 -8.57
N TYR A 62 10.97 -7.02 -9.07
CA TYR A 62 10.23 -6.14 -9.97
C TYR A 62 9.24 -5.23 -9.26
N ILE A 63 9.10 -5.32 -7.93
CA ILE A 63 8.27 -4.37 -7.17
C ILE A 63 9.03 -3.04 -7.12
N PRO A 64 8.55 -1.98 -7.80
CA PRO A 64 9.25 -0.71 -7.80
C PRO A 64 9.33 -0.15 -6.38
N GLU A 65 10.51 0.32 -5.99
CA GLU A 65 10.74 1.00 -4.71
C GLU A 65 10.27 2.47 -4.76
N GLU A 66 9.88 2.95 -5.93
CA GLU A 66 9.48 4.34 -6.13
C GLU A 66 8.23 4.69 -5.32
N PRO A 67 8.14 5.94 -4.82
CA PRO A 67 6.96 6.44 -4.13
C PRO A 67 5.70 6.21 -4.97
N ALA A 68 4.58 5.89 -4.31
CA ALA A 68 3.31 5.78 -5.05
C ALA A 68 2.87 7.15 -5.56
N ILE A 69 2.42 7.23 -6.81
CA ILE A 69 1.89 8.47 -7.41
C ILE A 69 0.49 8.20 -7.93
N PHE A 70 -0.48 8.88 -7.34
CA PHE A 70 -1.89 8.73 -7.67
C PHE A 70 -2.34 9.80 -8.67
N SER A 71 -3.42 9.52 -9.39
CA SER A 71 -3.96 10.43 -10.40
C SER A 71 -4.44 11.77 -9.81
N THR A 72 -4.89 11.77 -8.55
CA THR A 72 -5.44 12.95 -7.87
C THR A 72 -5.04 12.99 -6.39
N LYS A 73 -4.99 14.22 -5.85
CA LYS A 73 -4.68 14.46 -4.44
C LYS A 73 -5.63 13.72 -3.47
N PRO A 74 -6.97 13.69 -3.67
CA PRO A 74 -7.86 12.97 -2.77
C PRO A 74 -7.59 11.45 -2.69
N ILE A 75 -7.11 10.85 -3.78
CA ILE A 75 -6.77 9.42 -3.80
C ILE A 75 -5.48 9.17 -3.00
N ALA A 76 -4.50 10.06 -3.14
CA ALA A 76 -3.29 10.02 -2.34
C ALA A 76 -3.58 10.22 -0.84
N GLU A 77 -4.43 11.19 -0.49
CA GLU A 77 -4.89 11.42 0.90
C GLU A 77 -5.57 10.17 1.47
N PHE A 78 -6.44 9.54 0.68
CA PHE A 78 -7.09 8.28 1.04
C PHE A 78 -6.08 7.16 1.31
N PHE A 79 -5.11 6.95 0.40
CA PHE A 79 -4.05 5.96 0.59
C PHE A 79 -3.24 6.21 1.87
N ILE A 80 -2.76 7.44 2.06
CA ILE A 80 -1.91 7.80 3.20
C ILE A 80 -2.65 7.57 4.52
N LYS A 81 -3.91 8.00 4.60
CA LYS A 81 -4.75 7.83 5.79
C LYS A 81 -5.04 6.37 6.11
N ASP A 82 -5.42 5.58 5.10
CA ASP A 82 -5.73 4.17 5.29
C ASP A 82 -4.49 3.39 5.71
N VAL A 83 -3.35 3.64 5.06
CA VAL A 83 -2.07 3.02 5.45
C VAL A 83 -1.70 3.38 6.88
N ASN A 84 -1.77 4.65 7.27
CA ASN A 84 -1.42 5.05 8.64
C ASN A 84 -2.35 4.37 9.67
N THR A 85 -3.64 4.28 9.35
CA THR A 85 -4.64 3.58 10.16
C THR A 85 -4.31 2.09 10.31
N ILE A 86 -4.01 1.41 9.21
CA ILE A 86 -3.64 -0.01 9.24
C ILE A 86 -2.37 -0.21 10.07
N MET A 87 -1.33 0.58 9.80
CA MET A 87 -0.02 0.42 10.44
C MET A 87 -0.04 0.72 11.93
N SER A 88 -0.87 1.68 12.38
CA SER A 88 -1.08 1.94 13.80
C SER A 88 -1.79 0.79 14.52
N GLN A 89 -2.75 0.13 13.85
CA GLN A 89 -3.46 -1.03 14.38
C GLN A 89 -2.58 -2.28 14.43
N THR A 90 -1.70 -2.48 13.45
CA THR A 90 -0.81 -3.64 13.36
C THR A 90 0.53 -3.45 14.09
N GLN A 91 0.80 -2.26 14.65
CA GLN A 91 2.05 -1.88 15.34
C GLN A 91 3.31 -2.27 14.55
N SER A 92 3.28 -2.12 13.22
CA SER A 92 4.23 -2.79 12.34
C SER A 92 5.10 -1.86 11.50
N ILE A 93 4.96 -0.54 11.64
CA ILE A 93 5.70 0.39 10.79
C ILE A 93 7.18 0.49 11.18
N SER A 94 8.05 -0.02 10.30
CA SER A 94 9.49 0.19 10.37
C SER A 94 9.87 1.61 9.95
N GLU A 95 11.07 2.07 10.35
CA GLU A 95 11.62 3.35 9.87
C GLU A 95 11.72 3.41 8.33
N ALA A 96 12.05 2.28 7.69
CA ALA A 96 12.14 2.19 6.24
C ALA A 96 10.78 2.40 5.57
N ALA A 97 9.72 1.79 6.11
CA ALA A 97 8.36 1.97 5.62
C ALA A 97 7.86 3.40 5.86
N LEU A 98 8.11 3.97 7.06
CA LEU A 98 7.74 5.34 7.38
C LEU A 98 8.41 6.34 6.44
N LYS A 99 9.72 6.18 6.19
CA LYS A 99 10.45 7.02 5.23
C LYS A 99 9.87 6.92 3.82
N TRP A 100 9.49 5.72 3.39
CA TRP A 100 8.85 5.55 2.08
C TRP A 100 7.46 6.20 2.01
N LEU A 101 6.67 6.12 3.08
CA LEU A 101 5.37 6.77 3.17
C LEU A 101 5.49 8.29 3.13
N GLN A 102 6.50 8.86 3.80
CA GLN A 102 6.82 10.30 3.72
C GLN A 102 7.20 10.73 2.30
N LEU A 103 8.00 9.94 1.59
CA LEU A 103 8.33 10.22 0.18
C LEU A 103 7.09 10.16 -0.71
N THR A 104 6.17 9.22 -0.44
CA THR A 104 4.88 9.12 -1.14
C THR A 104 3.99 10.34 -0.87
N ALA A 105 3.90 10.79 0.38
CA ALA A 105 3.18 12.01 0.74
C ALA A 105 3.72 13.24 -0.01
N ASN A 106 5.04 13.40 -0.01
CA ASN A 106 5.72 14.48 -0.73
C ASN A 106 5.47 14.42 -2.25
N ALA A 107 5.57 13.24 -2.86
CA ALA A 107 5.36 13.07 -4.30
C ALA A 107 3.93 13.44 -4.76
N ASN A 108 2.95 13.26 -3.87
CA ASN A 108 1.55 13.61 -4.14
C ASN A 108 1.14 14.99 -3.59
N LYS A 109 2.07 15.73 -2.96
CA LYS A 109 1.82 17.03 -2.32
C LYS A 109 0.72 16.95 -1.24
N VAL A 110 0.77 15.88 -0.45
CA VAL A 110 -0.14 15.62 0.67
C VAL A 110 0.65 15.67 1.97
N ASP A 111 0.04 16.19 3.02
CA ASP A 111 0.64 16.20 4.35
C ASP A 111 0.48 14.84 5.03
N LEU A 112 1.54 14.38 5.69
CA LEU A 112 1.48 13.18 6.52
C LEU A 112 1.05 13.58 7.93
N GLU A 113 -0.22 13.40 8.25
CA GLU A 113 -0.70 13.45 9.64
C GLU A 113 -0.29 12.15 10.33
N ILE A 114 0.77 12.21 11.15
CA ILE A 114 1.30 11.09 11.95
C ILE A 114 0.63 11.09 13.32
#